data_AF-A0A1C5P6N3-F1
#
_entry.id   AF-A0A1C5P6N3-F1
#
_cell.length_a   1.000
_cell.length_b   1.000
_cell.length_c   1.000
_cell.angle_alpha   90.00
_cell.angle_beta   90.00
_cell.angle_gamma   90.00
#
_symmetry.space_group_name_H-M   'P 1'
#
loop_
_entity.id
_entity.type
_entity.pdbx_description
1 polymer ?
#
loop_
_entity_poly.entity_id
_entity_poly.type
_entity_poly.pdbx_seq_one_letter_code
_entity_poly.pdbx_strand_id
1 'polypeptide(L)'
;MNNYATEARRRGRSLLVVEGDHEKNELFWLVFKCYPELHVDMENIWIYGTNIYMLYEDIIREYGDDWENEWTDIDLPFVISKKKNLENLCYKNDFTNIILVFDYERHDPQFSADKILRLQNYFSDAADMGKLYLNYPMIESYQHLKSLPDEEYINRKISVSLQPGSKYKELVRNESVIEKAVDFPHRIEDLLAGTRYRIEDADKRQICCDKILNISNDSEMERSLEEILRVVDDDKKARTLKYQLKDWIEKVGYTHENRTYWKHMREVIGEIVCHNIEKAYVIQHEDRNDSNDRKLKEQFEQVDLSQILNVQNEVSQDMENGFIWVLNTCIFLIPDYNFRLIA
;
A
#
# COMPACT_ATOMS: atom_id res chain seq x y z
N MET A 1 -27.59 -32.18 -20.14
CA MET A 1 -27.29 -30.81 -20.63
C MET A 1 -26.74 -30.06 -19.44
N ASN A 2 -25.45 -29.76 -19.44
CA ASN A 2 -24.78 -29.09 -18.33
C ASN A 2 -25.24 -27.64 -18.24
N ASN A 3 -25.80 -27.26 -17.08
CA ASN A 3 -26.01 -25.87 -16.71
C ASN A 3 -24.67 -25.25 -16.31
N TYR A 4 -23.89 -24.80 -17.30
CA TYR A 4 -22.85 -23.81 -17.06
C TYR A 4 -23.50 -22.44 -17.15
N ALA A 5 -24.06 -21.97 -16.05
CA ALA A 5 -24.30 -20.54 -15.87
C ALA A 5 -22.93 -19.90 -15.64
N THR A 6 -22.20 -19.59 -16.72
CA THR A 6 -21.07 -18.67 -16.66
C THR A 6 -21.58 -17.37 -16.06
N GLU A 7 -21.09 -17.00 -14.88
CA GLU A 7 -21.34 -15.67 -14.30
C GLU A 7 -21.04 -14.60 -15.36
N ALA A 8 -21.96 -13.65 -15.52
CA ALA A 8 -21.78 -12.57 -16.48
C ALA A 8 -20.53 -11.77 -16.13
N ARG A 9 -19.58 -11.67 -17.06
CA ARG A 9 -18.31 -10.94 -16.88
C ARG A 9 -18.56 -9.52 -16.37
N ARG A 10 -18.03 -9.19 -15.20
CA ARG A 10 -18.13 -7.85 -14.57
C ARG A 10 -17.13 -6.91 -15.23
N ARG A 11 -17.62 -6.02 -16.11
CA ARG A 11 -16.80 -4.99 -16.79
C ARG A 11 -16.72 -3.70 -15.97
N GLY A 12 -15.68 -2.88 -16.18
CA GLY A 12 -15.63 -1.52 -15.63
C GLY A 12 -14.97 -1.38 -14.26
N ARG A 13 -14.05 -2.28 -13.92
CA ARG A 13 -13.40 -2.37 -12.59
C ARG A 13 -11.91 -2.03 -12.69
N SER A 14 -11.32 -1.48 -11.62
CA SER A 14 -9.87 -1.36 -11.50
C SER A 14 -9.28 -2.68 -10.98
N LEU A 15 -8.21 -3.16 -11.62
CA LEU A 15 -7.37 -4.26 -11.16
C LEU A 15 -6.13 -3.68 -10.47
N LEU A 16 -5.82 -4.19 -9.29
CA LEU A 16 -4.58 -3.91 -8.59
C LEU A 16 -3.80 -5.22 -8.39
N VAL A 17 -2.61 -5.30 -8.95
CA VAL A 17 -1.72 -6.45 -8.80
C VAL A 17 -0.62 -6.06 -7.83
N VAL A 18 -0.48 -6.82 -6.75
CA VAL A 18 0.50 -6.56 -5.70
C VAL A 18 1.42 -7.76 -5.52
N GLU A 19 2.64 -7.50 -5.04
CA GLU A 19 3.63 -8.56 -4.82
C GLU A 19 3.19 -9.62 -3.81
N GLY A 20 2.69 -9.23 -2.63
CA GLY A 20 2.38 -10.14 -1.53
C GLY A 20 1.10 -9.84 -0.75
N ASP A 21 0.91 -10.61 0.34
CA ASP A 21 -0.25 -10.48 1.24
C ASP A 21 -0.23 -9.18 2.06
N HIS A 22 0.96 -8.66 2.39
CA HIS A 22 1.07 -7.46 3.23
C HIS A 22 0.51 -6.23 2.51
N GLU A 23 0.84 -6.07 1.23
CA GLU A 23 0.32 -5.00 0.37
C GLU A 23 -1.21 -5.04 0.34
N LYS A 24 -1.78 -6.22 0.08
CA LYS A 24 -3.23 -6.40 -0.03
C LYS A 24 -3.94 -6.20 1.31
N ASN A 25 -3.54 -6.95 2.33
CA ASN A 25 -4.32 -7.12 3.54
C ASN A 25 -4.05 -6.04 4.60
N GLU A 26 -2.92 -5.35 4.52
CA GLU A 26 -2.56 -4.26 5.44
C GLU A 26 -2.67 -2.90 4.74
N LEU A 27 -1.78 -2.58 3.79
CA LEU A 27 -1.72 -1.24 3.20
C LEU A 27 -2.97 -0.90 2.39
N PHE A 28 -3.29 -1.67 1.34
CA PHE A 28 -4.40 -1.31 0.45
C PHE A 28 -5.76 -1.50 1.12
N TRP A 29 -5.89 -2.47 2.03
CA TRP A 29 -7.05 -2.55 2.91
C TRP A 29 -7.26 -1.25 3.69
N LEU A 30 -6.20 -0.74 4.34
CA LEU A 30 -6.27 0.51 5.11
C LEU A 30 -6.54 1.72 4.21
N VAL A 31 -5.83 1.84 3.08
CA VAL A 31 -5.99 2.93 2.11
C VAL A 31 -7.44 2.98 1.61
N PHE A 32 -8.02 1.86 1.18
CA PHE A 32 -9.39 1.85 0.66
C PHE A 32 -10.47 2.02 1.73
N LYS A 33 -10.16 1.73 3.00
CA LYS A 33 -11.02 2.11 4.14
C LYS A 33 -10.98 3.62 4.41
N CYS A 34 -9.81 4.26 4.26
CA CYS A 34 -9.65 5.70 4.48
C CYS A 34 -10.10 6.55 3.28
N TYR A 35 -10.01 5.98 2.07
CA TYR A 35 -10.33 6.61 0.78
C TYR A 35 -11.34 5.75 -0.02
N PRO A 36 -12.58 5.61 0.46
CA PRO A 36 -13.62 4.85 -0.25
C PRO A 36 -13.95 5.41 -1.64
N GLU A 37 -13.57 6.66 -1.92
CA GLU A 37 -13.69 7.32 -3.22
C GLU A 37 -12.90 6.64 -4.33
N LEU A 38 -11.86 5.86 -4.01
CA LEU A 38 -11.05 5.16 -5.01
C LEU A 38 -11.83 4.03 -5.71
N HIS A 39 -12.94 3.57 -5.13
CA HIS A 39 -13.84 2.56 -5.70
C HIS A 39 -13.14 1.26 -6.16
N VAL A 40 -12.08 0.85 -5.47
CA VAL A 40 -11.39 -0.42 -5.70
C VAL A 40 -11.98 -1.51 -4.81
N ASP A 41 -12.41 -2.61 -5.43
CA ASP A 41 -12.92 -3.79 -4.74
C ASP A 41 -11.75 -4.67 -4.29
N MET A 42 -11.74 -5.12 -3.03
CA MET A 42 -10.70 -5.99 -2.48
C MET A 42 -10.57 -7.32 -3.24
N GLU A 43 -11.64 -7.78 -3.90
CA GLU A 43 -11.62 -8.96 -4.78
C GLU A 43 -10.77 -8.73 -6.03
N ASN A 44 -10.65 -7.49 -6.49
CA ASN A 44 -9.83 -7.10 -7.63
C ASN A 44 -8.41 -6.70 -7.23
N ILE A 45 -7.99 -6.99 -5.99
CA ILE A 45 -6.59 -6.91 -5.58
C ILE A 45 -5.99 -8.31 -5.68
N TRP A 46 -5.19 -8.55 -6.70
CA TRP A 46 -4.58 -9.84 -6.98
C TRP A 46 -3.16 -9.87 -6.44
N ILE A 47 -2.90 -10.82 -5.54
CA ILE A 47 -1.54 -11.12 -5.09
C ILE A 47 -0.86 -11.89 -6.21
N TYR A 48 0.19 -11.33 -6.79
CA TYR A 48 1.00 -12.00 -7.80
C TYR A 48 1.80 -13.15 -7.16
N GLY A 49 2.38 -12.90 -5.97
CA GLY A 49 3.00 -13.91 -5.10
C GLY A 49 4.49 -14.15 -5.37
N THR A 50 5.12 -13.32 -6.20
CA THR A 50 6.58 -13.32 -6.47
C THR A 50 7.02 -11.90 -6.84
N ASN A 51 8.31 -11.68 -7.07
CA ASN A 51 8.85 -10.37 -7.44
C ASN A 51 8.61 -9.99 -8.92
N ILE A 52 8.95 -8.74 -9.24
CA ILE A 52 8.80 -8.14 -10.57
C ILE A 52 9.63 -8.83 -11.68
N TYR A 53 10.77 -9.43 -11.34
CA TYR A 53 11.61 -10.13 -12.34
C TYR A 53 10.92 -11.39 -12.86
N MET A 54 10.18 -12.10 -11.99
CA MET A 54 9.35 -13.21 -12.43
C MET A 54 8.18 -12.77 -13.32
N LEU A 55 7.64 -11.55 -13.11
CA LEU A 55 6.64 -10.97 -14.00
C LEU A 55 7.23 -10.74 -15.40
N TYR A 56 8.44 -10.19 -15.48
CA TYR A 56 9.16 -10.02 -16.73
C TYR A 56 9.30 -11.35 -17.50
N GLU A 57 9.72 -12.42 -16.81
CA GLU A 57 9.90 -13.75 -17.42
C GLU A 57 8.56 -14.38 -17.85
N ASP A 58 7.47 -14.14 -17.12
CA ASP A 58 6.14 -14.62 -17.51
C ASP A 58 5.61 -13.90 -18.76
N ILE A 59 5.89 -12.59 -18.90
CA ILE A 59 5.57 -11.83 -20.10
C ILE A 59 6.35 -12.38 -21.30
N ILE A 60 7.66 -12.59 -21.18
CA ILE A 60 8.48 -13.19 -22.24
C ILE A 60 7.97 -14.58 -22.62
N ARG A 61 7.57 -15.39 -21.64
CA ARG A 61 7.05 -16.73 -21.94
C ARG A 61 5.78 -16.71 -22.77
N GLU A 62 4.93 -15.70 -22.58
CA GLU A 62 3.65 -15.59 -23.30
C GLU A 62 3.78 -14.84 -24.64
N TYR A 63 4.61 -13.79 -24.70
CA TYR A 63 4.68 -12.86 -25.83
C TYR A 63 6.01 -12.89 -26.59
N GLY A 64 7.03 -13.59 -26.10
CA GLY A 64 8.38 -13.64 -26.66
C GLY A 64 9.29 -12.50 -26.22
N ASP A 65 10.55 -12.54 -26.65
CA ASP A 65 11.57 -11.56 -26.24
C ASP A 65 11.31 -10.13 -26.76
N ASP A 66 10.62 -10.03 -27.90
CA ASP A 66 10.26 -8.76 -28.57
C ASP A 66 8.90 -8.20 -28.10
N TRP A 67 8.46 -8.53 -26.88
CA TRP A 67 7.13 -8.17 -26.35
C TRP A 67 6.84 -6.66 -26.31
N GLU A 68 7.87 -5.81 -26.32
CA GLU A 68 7.77 -4.34 -26.35
C GLU A 68 7.53 -3.75 -27.73
N ASN A 69 7.42 -4.57 -28.77
CA ASN A 69 7.15 -4.04 -30.10
C ASN A 69 5.79 -3.31 -30.15
N GLU A 70 5.68 -2.28 -31.00
CA GLU A 70 4.50 -1.41 -31.12
C GLU A 70 3.20 -2.17 -31.50
N TRP A 71 3.31 -3.42 -31.95
CA TRP A 71 2.19 -4.26 -32.36
C TRP A 71 1.71 -5.22 -31.26
N THR A 72 2.39 -5.26 -30.12
CA THR A 72 2.09 -6.19 -29.02
C THR A 72 1.31 -5.49 -27.92
N ASP A 73 0.04 -5.89 -27.79
CA ASP A 73 -0.85 -5.50 -26.69
C ASP A 73 -0.79 -6.59 -25.62
N ILE A 74 -0.02 -6.37 -24.55
CA ILE A 74 0.08 -7.33 -23.46
C ILE A 74 -1.24 -7.37 -22.69
N ASP A 75 -1.88 -8.53 -22.73
CA ASP A 75 -3.02 -8.84 -21.88
C ASP A 75 -2.51 -9.34 -20.51
N LEU A 76 -2.09 -8.38 -19.69
CA LEU A 76 -1.51 -8.67 -18.39
C LEU A 76 -2.48 -9.42 -17.45
N PRO A 77 -3.79 -9.10 -17.39
CA PRO A 77 -4.75 -9.89 -16.63
C PRO A 77 -4.84 -11.35 -17.10
N PHE A 78 -4.68 -11.60 -18.40
CA PHE A 78 -4.62 -12.96 -18.92
C PHE A 78 -3.36 -13.71 -18.45
N VAL A 79 -2.18 -13.09 -18.55
CA VAL A 79 -0.91 -13.67 -18.07
C VAL A 79 -1.03 -14.08 -16.60
N ILE A 80 -1.54 -13.17 -15.77
CA ILE A 80 -1.65 -13.39 -14.32
C ILE A 80 -2.74 -14.40 -13.98
N SER A 81 -3.93 -14.28 -14.57
CA SER A 81 -5.04 -15.21 -14.29
C SER A 81 -4.71 -16.64 -14.72
N LYS A 82 -3.99 -16.81 -15.83
CA LYS A 82 -3.44 -18.09 -16.30
C LYS A 82 -2.40 -18.65 -15.33
N LYS A 83 -1.41 -17.86 -14.91
CA LYS A 83 -0.39 -18.27 -13.92
C LYS A 83 -1.04 -18.74 -12.60
N LYS A 84 -2.04 -18.00 -12.12
CA LYS A 84 -2.74 -18.30 -10.87
C LYS A 84 -3.76 -19.44 -10.99
N ASN A 85 -3.98 -19.99 -12.19
CA ASN A 85 -5.01 -20.98 -12.48
C ASN A 85 -6.39 -20.54 -11.96
N LEU A 86 -6.78 -19.29 -12.21
CA LEU A 86 -8.11 -18.81 -11.85
C LEU A 86 -9.17 -19.59 -12.63
N GLU A 87 -10.32 -19.88 -12.00
CA GLU A 87 -11.41 -20.64 -12.63
C GLU A 87 -11.86 -20.03 -13.95
N ASN A 88 -11.90 -18.70 -14.00
CA ASN A 88 -12.19 -17.94 -15.20
C ASN A 88 -10.96 -17.10 -15.56
N LEU A 89 -10.47 -17.27 -16.79
CA LEU A 89 -9.46 -16.39 -17.35
C LEU A 89 -10.05 -14.98 -17.50
N CYS A 90 -9.27 -14.01 -17.08
CA CYS A 90 -9.60 -12.60 -17.19
C CYS A 90 -8.74 -11.98 -18.28
N TYR A 91 -9.24 -10.90 -18.86
CA TYR A 91 -8.60 -10.21 -19.97
C TYR A 91 -8.52 -8.71 -19.67
N LYS A 92 -7.61 -8.00 -20.35
CA LYS A 92 -7.44 -6.54 -20.26
C LYS A 92 -8.78 -5.79 -20.32
N ASN A 93 -9.63 -6.16 -21.27
CA ASN A 93 -10.95 -5.55 -21.48
C ASN A 93 -11.99 -5.76 -20.36
N ASP A 94 -11.69 -6.61 -19.38
CA ASP A 94 -12.54 -6.75 -18.18
C ASP A 94 -12.31 -5.59 -17.19
N PHE A 95 -11.19 -4.87 -17.32
CA PHE A 95 -10.76 -3.81 -16.41
C PHE A 95 -10.67 -2.45 -17.10
N THR A 96 -10.93 -1.37 -16.36
CA THR A 96 -10.75 0.02 -16.82
C THR A 96 -9.40 0.59 -16.45
N ASN A 97 -8.83 0.11 -15.34
CA ASN A 97 -7.51 0.50 -14.89
C ASN A 97 -6.75 -0.74 -14.45
N ILE A 98 -5.48 -0.84 -14.80
CA ILE A 98 -4.56 -1.89 -14.32
C ILE A 98 -3.43 -1.20 -13.58
N ILE A 99 -3.23 -1.54 -12.32
CA ILE A 99 -2.18 -0.99 -11.48
C ILE A 99 -1.30 -2.14 -10.99
N LEU A 100 0.01 -1.95 -11.06
CA LEU A 100 1.02 -2.90 -10.61
C LEU A 100 1.79 -2.26 -9.46
N VAL A 101 2.00 -3.00 -8.38
CA VAL A 101 2.77 -2.54 -7.22
C VAL A 101 3.76 -3.63 -6.83
N PHE A 102 5.04 -3.27 -6.93
CA PHE A 102 6.16 -4.17 -6.67
C PHE A 102 7.26 -3.47 -5.87
N ASP A 103 8.10 -4.26 -5.24
CA ASP A 103 9.26 -3.76 -4.49
C ASP A 103 10.50 -3.60 -5.38
N TYR A 104 11.35 -2.64 -5.04
CA TYR A 104 12.65 -2.43 -5.67
C TYR A 104 13.72 -3.30 -5.01
N GLU A 105 13.84 -4.53 -5.49
CA GLU A 105 14.80 -5.49 -4.94
C GLU A 105 16.12 -5.49 -5.71
N ARG A 106 17.02 -4.55 -5.41
CA ARG A 106 18.36 -4.49 -6.06
C ARG A 106 19.19 -5.75 -5.88
N HIS A 107 19.07 -6.39 -4.72
CA HIS A 107 19.90 -7.54 -4.37
C HIS A 107 19.33 -8.87 -4.83
N ASP A 108 18.19 -8.86 -5.51
CA ASP A 108 17.66 -10.07 -6.10
C ASP A 108 18.65 -10.61 -7.15
N PRO A 109 18.93 -11.93 -7.18
CA PRO A 109 19.84 -12.52 -8.15
C PRO A 109 19.44 -12.30 -9.62
N GLN A 110 18.16 -12.00 -9.89
CA GLN A 110 17.62 -11.71 -11.22
C GLN A 110 17.56 -10.19 -11.52
N PHE A 111 18.03 -9.34 -10.60
CA PHE A 111 18.06 -7.90 -10.80
C PHE A 111 18.69 -7.53 -12.14
N SER A 112 17.96 -6.72 -12.91
CA SER A 112 18.48 -6.06 -14.10
C SER A 112 17.83 -4.70 -14.24
N ALA A 113 18.65 -3.65 -14.15
CA ALA A 113 18.21 -2.27 -14.32
C ALA A 113 17.49 -2.06 -15.67
N ASP A 114 17.94 -2.76 -16.71
CA ASP A 114 17.32 -2.74 -18.04
C ASP A 114 15.91 -3.36 -18.01
N LYS A 115 15.77 -4.58 -17.45
CA LYS A 115 14.48 -5.29 -17.41
C LYS A 115 13.42 -4.50 -16.65
N ILE A 116 13.77 -3.96 -15.48
CA ILE A 116 12.84 -3.18 -14.66
C ILE A 116 12.49 -1.84 -15.32
N LEU A 117 13.44 -1.19 -15.99
CA LEU A 117 13.17 0.05 -16.73
C LEU A 117 12.24 -0.18 -17.93
N ARG A 118 12.43 -1.29 -18.65
CA ARG A 118 11.54 -1.73 -19.73
C ARG A 118 10.10 -1.89 -19.24
N LEU A 119 9.90 -2.56 -18.10
CA LEU A 119 8.58 -2.67 -17.46
C LEU A 119 8.02 -1.31 -17.03
N GLN A 120 8.83 -0.44 -16.41
CA GLN A 120 8.40 0.88 -15.93
C GLN A 120 7.94 1.79 -17.08
N ASN A 121 8.62 1.72 -18.22
CA ASN A 121 8.26 2.49 -19.41
C ASN A 121 6.99 1.95 -20.09
N TYR A 122 6.87 0.62 -20.20
CA TYR A 122 5.70 0.00 -20.84
C TYR A 122 4.43 0.18 -20.01
N PHE A 123 4.51 -0.04 -18.70
CA PHE A 123 3.39 0.14 -17.77
C PHE A 123 3.39 1.56 -17.16
N SER A 124 3.07 2.55 -17.99
CA SER A 124 3.08 3.97 -17.62
C SER A 124 1.70 4.59 -17.38
N ASP A 125 0.63 4.06 -17.99
CA ASP A 125 -0.74 4.59 -17.88
C ASP A 125 -1.73 3.50 -17.45
N ALA A 126 -2.40 3.74 -16.32
CA ALA A 126 -3.31 2.79 -15.71
C ALA A 126 -4.50 2.46 -16.63
N ALA A 127 -4.96 3.41 -17.44
CA ALA A 127 -6.11 3.26 -18.33
C ALA A 127 -5.77 2.63 -19.69
N ASP A 128 -4.49 2.39 -19.98
CA ASP A 128 -4.01 1.71 -21.18
C ASP A 128 -3.39 0.35 -20.84
N MET A 129 -2.06 0.22 -20.89
CA MET A 129 -1.34 -1.04 -20.62
C MET A 129 -1.25 -1.37 -19.13
N GLY A 130 -1.46 -0.36 -18.28
CA GLY A 130 -1.33 -0.41 -16.84
C GLY A 130 -0.27 0.56 -16.34
N LYS A 131 -0.27 0.84 -15.03
CA LYS A 131 0.71 1.72 -14.38
C LYS A 131 1.48 0.97 -13.29
N LEU A 132 2.81 0.98 -13.39
CA LEU A 132 3.71 0.36 -12.42
C LEU A 132 4.19 1.36 -11.38
N TYR A 133 3.99 1.02 -10.11
CA TYR A 133 4.60 1.66 -8.96
C TYR A 133 5.63 0.75 -8.34
N LEU A 134 6.84 1.30 -8.14
CA LEU A 134 7.92 0.65 -7.42
C LEU A 134 8.11 1.30 -6.06
N ASN A 135 8.16 0.49 -5.00
CA ASN A 135 8.43 0.97 -3.65
C ASN A 135 9.90 0.76 -3.31
N TYR A 136 10.55 1.79 -2.79
CA TYR A 136 11.99 1.85 -2.59
C TYR A 136 12.34 1.90 -1.09
N PRO A 137 13.11 0.93 -0.57
CA PRO A 137 13.47 -0.34 -1.23
C PRO A 137 12.30 -1.33 -1.32
N MET A 138 11.27 -1.15 -0.51
CA MET A 138 10.13 -2.08 -0.43
C MET A 138 8.91 -1.43 0.20
N ILE A 139 7.81 -2.15 0.27
CA ILE A 139 6.51 -1.67 0.75
C ILE A 139 6.61 -0.96 2.10
N GLU A 140 7.43 -1.44 3.05
CA GLU A 140 7.60 -0.83 4.38
C GLU A 140 8.05 0.65 4.34
N SER A 141 8.53 1.15 3.19
CA SER A 141 8.82 2.57 2.96
C SER A 141 7.67 3.53 3.28
N TYR A 142 6.39 3.13 3.19
CA TYR A 142 5.27 4.02 3.57
C TYR A 142 5.21 4.25 5.09
N GLN A 143 5.74 3.33 5.89
CA GLN A 143 5.76 3.43 7.35
C GLN A 143 7.06 4.03 7.89
N HIS A 144 8.08 4.24 7.05
CA HIS A 144 9.37 4.70 7.50
C HIS A 144 9.34 6.21 7.76
N LEU A 145 8.66 6.62 8.85
CA LEU A 145 8.48 7.98 9.36
C LEU A 145 8.84 8.02 10.86
N LYS A 146 9.68 8.99 11.26
CA LYS A 146 10.18 9.15 12.63
C LYS A 146 9.41 10.19 13.44
N SER A 147 8.54 10.95 12.78
CA SER A 147 7.61 11.92 13.36
C SER A 147 6.48 12.18 12.36
N LEU A 148 5.48 12.95 12.77
CA LEU A 148 4.42 13.46 11.91
C LEU A 148 4.20 14.95 12.22
N PRO A 149 4.56 15.88 11.32
CA PRO A 149 5.28 15.67 10.06
C PRO A 149 6.77 15.25 10.27
N ASP A 150 7.42 14.72 9.23
CA ASP A 150 8.81 14.26 9.24
C ASP A 150 9.69 15.04 8.25
N GLU A 151 10.25 16.17 8.72
CA GLU A 151 11.10 17.05 7.90
C GLU A 151 12.36 16.32 7.34
N GLU A 152 12.85 15.31 8.05
CA GLU A 152 14.03 14.54 7.64
C GLU A 152 13.70 13.46 6.60
N TYR A 153 12.42 13.19 6.33
CA TYR A 153 12.01 12.20 5.33
C TYR A 153 12.59 12.51 3.96
N ILE A 154 12.67 13.80 3.58
CA ILE A 154 13.20 14.26 2.30
C ILE A 154 14.63 13.75 2.03
N ASN A 155 15.44 13.60 3.08
CA ASN A 155 16.84 13.16 3.00
C ASN A 155 17.03 11.67 3.33
N ARG A 156 15.96 10.95 3.65
CA ARG A 156 16.03 9.57 4.13
C ARG A 156 16.50 8.61 3.04
N LYS A 157 17.56 7.88 3.33
CA LYS A 157 18.14 6.88 2.43
C LYS A 157 18.67 5.71 3.25
N ILE A 158 18.80 4.57 2.60
CA ILE A 158 19.35 3.35 3.18
C ILE A 158 20.55 2.88 2.37
N SER A 159 21.59 2.41 3.06
CA SER A 159 22.77 1.88 2.38
C SER A 159 22.42 0.62 1.58
N VAL A 160 22.97 0.49 0.39
CA VAL A 160 22.88 -0.75 -0.41
C VAL A 160 23.50 -1.93 0.36
N SER A 161 24.57 -1.68 1.11
CA SER A 161 25.23 -2.70 1.95
C SER A 161 24.35 -3.23 3.10
N LEU A 162 23.22 -2.57 3.42
CA LEU A 162 22.22 -3.11 4.36
C LEU A 162 21.67 -4.45 3.86
N GLN A 163 21.62 -4.64 2.54
CA GLN A 163 20.85 -5.66 1.87
C GLN A 163 19.38 -5.65 2.34
N PRO A 164 18.58 -4.68 1.85
CA PRO A 164 17.19 -4.53 2.26
C PRO A 164 16.39 -5.83 2.10
N GLY A 165 15.40 -6.00 2.95
CA GLY A 165 14.77 -7.26 3.27
C GLY A 165 14.44 -7.25 4.76
N SER A 166 14.62 -8.36 5.47
CA SER A 166 14.28 -8.46 6.90
C SER A 166 14.91 -7.37 7.77
N LYS A 167 16.17 -6.98 7.50
CA LYS A 167 16.86 -5.90 8.23
C LYS A 167 16.20 -4.54 8.04
N TYR A 168 15.73 -4.24 6.83
CA TYR A 168 15.02 -3.00 6.57
C TYR A 168 13.65 -3.00 7.24
N LYS A 169 12.93 -4.12 7.22
CA LYS A 169 11.65 -4.27 7.96
C LYS A 169 11.84 -4.02 9.45
N GLU A 170 12.87 -4.60 10.04
CA GLU A 170 13.21 -4.39 11.46
C GLU A 170 13.57 -2.92 11.75
N LEU A 171 14.34 -2.28 10.86
CA LEU A 171 14.67 -0.86 10.98
C LEU A 171 13.39 0.00 10.99
N VAL A 172 12.51 -0.18 10.00
CA VAL A 172 11.24 0.56 9.92
C VAL A 172 10.40 0.32 11.17
N ARG A 173 10.30 -0.92 11.64
CA ARG A 173 9.57 -1.28 12.85
C ARG A 173 10.06 -0.53 14.08
N ASN A 174 11.37 -0.39 14.23
CA ASN A 174 11.97 0.28 15.38
C ASN A 174 11.86 1.81 15.32
N GLU A 175 11.76 2.38 14.11
CA GLU A 175 11.79 3.82 13.89
C GLU A 175 10.41 4.44 13.61
N SER A 176 9.44 3.65 13.14
CA SER A 176 8.13 4.11 12.71
C SER A 176 7.29 4.63 13.89
N VAL A 177 6.85 5.87 13.79
CA VAL A 177 5.88 6.43 14.75
C VAL A 177 4.45 6.02 14.44
N ILE A 178 4.19 5.47 13.24
CA ILE A 178 2.83 5.14 12.78
C ILE A 178 2.51 3.64 12.80
N GLU A 179 3.49 2.75 13.01
CA GLU A 179 3.30 1.28 13.02
C GLU A 179 2.09 0.88 13.88
N LYS A 180 2.04 1.41 15.12
CA LYS A 180 0.96 1.08 16.06
C LYS A 180 -0.42 1.55 15.59
N ALA A 181 -0.47 2.64 14.85
CA ALA A 181 -1.71 3.17 14.30
C ALA A 181 -2.15 2.32 13.12
N VAL A 182 -1.24 2.01 12.18
CA VAL A 182 -1.49 1.15 11.01
C VAL A 182 -2.01 -0.23 11.42
N ASP A 183 -1.34 -0.88 12.37
CA ASP A 183 -1.70 -2.24 12.83
C ASP A 183 -2.96 -2.26 13.72
N PHE A 184 -3.46 -1.10 14.15
CA PHE A 184 -4.46 -1.01 15.21
C PHE A 184 -5.75 -1.80 14.94
N PRO A 185 -6.36 -1.75 13.74
CA PRO A 185 -7.57 -2.51 13.44
C PRO A 185 -7.33 -4.02 13.49
N HIS A 186 -6.23 -4.52 12.91
CA HIS A 186 -5.89 -5.94 12.92
C HIS A 186 -5.62 -6.43 14.34
N ARG A 187 -4.94 -5.61 15.16
CA ARG A 187 -4.73 -5.91 16.58
C ARG A 187 -6.03 -6.01 17.37
N ILE A 188 -7.03 -5.17 17.07
CA ILE A 188 -8.36 -5.29 17.69
C ILE A 188 -9.00 -6.61 17.26
N GLU A 189 -9.00 -6.92 15.96
CA GLU A 189 -9.60 -8.16 15.45
C GLU A 189 -8.96 -9.41 16.07
N ASP A 190 -7.63 -9.48 16.11
CA ASP A 190 -6.88 -10.55 16.76
C ASP A 190 -7.20 -10.68 18.24
N LEU A 191 -7.33 -9.54 18.94
CA LEU A 191 -7.70 -9.51 20.35
C LEU A 191 -9.11 -10.09 20.56
N LEU A 192 -10.08 -9.73 19.72
CA LEU A 192 -11.46 -10.20 19.82
C LEU A 192 -11.61 -11.68 19.41
N ALA A 193 -10.86 -12.11 18.39
CA ALA A 193 -10.80 -13.49 17.91
C ALA A 193 -10.06 -14.44 18.88
N GLY A 194 -9.17 -13.89 19.72
CA GLY A 194 -8.38 -14.66 20.67
C GLY A 194 -9.20 -15.53 21.62
N THR A 195 -8.65 -16.70 21.97
CA THR A 195 -9.28 -17.72 22.83
C THR A 195 -9.68 -17.24 24.22
N ARG A 196 -9.18 -16.06 24.64
CA ARG A 196 -9.49 -15.41 25.91
C ARG A 196 -10.91 -14.85 25.95
N TYR A 197 -11.32 -14.15 24.89
CA TYR A 197 -12.58 -13.41 24.82
C TYR A 197 -13.64 -14.12 23.96
N ARG A 198 -13.21 -14.98 23.01
CA ARG A 198 -14.05 -15.94 22.26
C ARG A 198 -15.30 -15.32 21.62
N ILE A 199 -15.17 -14.16 21.01
CA ILE A 199 -16.22 -13.67 20.10
C ILE A 199 -16.05 -14.46 18.80
N GLU A 200 -16.56 -15.70 18.74
CA GLU A 200 -16.29 -16.63 17.63
C GLU A 200 -17.00 -16.24 16.32
N ASP A 201 -18.11 -15.50 16.44
CA ASP A 201 -18.90 -14.98 15.33
C ASP A 201 -18.15 -13.82 14.62
N ALA A 202 -17.77 -14.05 13.37
CA ALA A 202 -16.99 -13.10 12.57
C ALA A 202 -17.74 -11.79 12.29
N ASP A 203 -19.05 -11.85 12.04
CA ASP A 203 -19.85 -10.65 11.78
C ASP A 203 -19.96 -9.80 13.04
N LYS A 204 -20.13 -10.43 14.21
CA LYS A 204 -20.12 -9.71 15.49
C LYS A 204 -18.77 -9.08 15.79
N ARG A 205 -17.66 -9.76 15.50
CA ARG A 205 -16.31 -9.19 15.68
C ARG A 205 -16.11 -7.97 14.79
N GLN A 206 -16.46 -8.07 13.51
CA GLN A 206 -16.37 -6.96 12.57
C GLN A 206 -17.18 -5.76 13.05
N ILE A 207 -18.44 -5.97 13.46
CA ILE A 207 -19.30 -4.90 14.00
C ILE A 207 -18.68 -4.27 15.25
N CYS A 208 -18.06 -5.06 16.13
CA CYS A 208 -17.40 -4.54 17.33
C CYS A 208 -16.15 -3.72 16.97
N CYS A 209 -15.31 -4.24 16.09
CA CYS A 209 -14.12 -3.56 15.58
C CYS A 209 -14.49 -2.21 14.96
N ASP A 210 -15.49 -2.19 14.05
CA ASP A 210 -15.97 -0.97 13.41
C ASP A 210 -16.50 0.05 14.43
N LYS A 211 -17.23 -0.38 15.46
CA LYS A 211 -17.71 0.52 16.52
C LYS A 211 -16.57 1.08 17.36
N ILE A 212 -15.56 0.28 17.67
CA ILE A 212 -14.37 0.72 18.43
C ILE A 212 -13.61 1.78 17.63
N LEU A 213 -13.35 1.54 16.36
CA LEU A 213 -12.63 2.48 15.47
C LEU A 213 -13.42 3.79 15.22
N ASN A 214 -14.74 3.77 15.42
CA ASN A 214 -15.61 4.96 15.31
C ASN A 214 -15.83 5.71 16.64
N ILE A 215 -15.24 5.26 17.75
CA ILE A 215 -15.17 6.10 18.95
C ILE A 215 -14.40 7.37 18.57
N SER A 216 -14.90 8.54 18.94
CA SER A 216 -14.25 9.81 18.55
C SER A 216 -13.93 10.73 19.70
N ASN A 217 -14.42 10.44 20.91
CA ASN A 217 -14.33 11.37 22.03
C ASN A 217 -13.89 10.66 23.31
N ASP A 218 -12.83 11.16 23.94
CA ASP A 218 -12.26 10.62 25.18
C ASP A 218 -13.26 10.59 26.34
N SER A 219 -14.09 11.62 26.45
CA SER A 219 -15.06 11.75 27.55
C SER A 219 -16.14 10.69 27.53
N GLU A 220 -16.43 10.12 26.35
CA GLU A 220 -17.46 9.09 26.17
C GLU A 220 -16.86 7.69 25.94
N MET A 221 -15.54 7.59 25.72
CA MET A 221 -14.84 6.37 25.35
C MET A 221 -15.17 5.20 26.27
N GLU A 222 -15.11 5.39 27.60
CA GLU A 222 -15.39 4.31 28.54
C GLU A 222 -16.82 3.80 28.44
N ARG A 223 -17.80 4.70 28.34
CA ARG A 223 -19.22 4.34 28.19
C ARG A 223 -19.45 3.63 26.87
N SER A 224 -18.87 4.13 25.78
CA SER A 224 -18.97 3.51 24.45
C SER A 224 -18.38 2.09 24.45
N LEU A 225 -17.18 1.91 25.04
CA LEU A 225 -16.59 0.58 25.15
C LEU A 225 -17.43 -0.36 26.03
N GLU A 226 -18.03 0.12 27.13
CA GLU A 226 -18.95 -0.70 27.94
C GLU A 226 -20.16 -1.17 27.13
N GLU A 227 -20.74 -0.31 26.30
CA GLU A 227 -21.88 -0.66 25.46
C GLU A 227 -21.50 -1.64 24.34
N ILE A 228 -20.36 -1.42 23.68
CA ILE A 228 -19.86 -2.28 22.60
C ILE A 228 -19.56 -3.68 23.13
N LEU A 229 -18.92 -3.78 24.30
CA LEU A 229 -18.42 -5.05 24.86
C LEU A 229 -19.49 -5.88 25.57
N ARG A 230 -20.77 -5.47 25.56
CA ARG A 230 -21.90 -6.29 26.04
C ARG A 230 -22.07 -7.62 25.29
N VAL A 231 -21.43 -7.76 24.14
CA VAL A 231 -21.38 -9.01 23.38
C VAL A 231 -20.53 -10.09 24.06
N VAL A 232 -19.73 -9.72 25.06
CA VAL A 232 -18.89 -10.65 25.83
C VAL A 232 -19.68 -11.13 27.05
N ASP A 233 -19.97 -12.43 27.11
CA ASP A 233 -20.83 -13.03 28.14
C ASP A 233 -20.26 -12.97 29.57
N ASP A 234 -18.95 -12.75 29.72
CA ASP A 234 -18.24 -12.72 31.00
C ASP A 234 -17.86 -11.27 31.38
N ASP A 235 -18.54 -10.72 32.38
CA ASP A 235 -18.35 -9.35 32.88
C ASP A 235 -16.91 -9.03 33.28
N LYS A 236 -16.19 -10.00 33.86
CA LYS A 236 -14.79 -9.80 34.28
C LYS A 236 -13.87 -9.70 33.07
N LYS A 237 -14.12 -10.52 32.06
CA LYS A 237 -13.39 -10.45 30.78
C LYS A 237 -13.73 -9.17 30.02
N ALA A 238 -15.01 -8.80 29.93
CA ALA A 238 -15.46 -7.56 29.30
C ALA A 238 -14.80 -6.34 29.94
N ARG A 239 -14.76 -6.28 31.28
CA ARG A 239 -14.06 -5.21 32.01
C ARG A 239 -12.57 -5.16 31.72
N THR A 240 -11.90 -6.31 31.63
CA THR A 240 -10.47 -6.36 31.32
C THR A 240 -10.19 -5.90 29.89
N LEU A 241 -11.01 -6.35 28.93
CA LEU A 241 -10.94 -5.96 27.54
C LEU A 241 -11.19 -4.46 27.36
N LYS A 242 -12.15 -3.88 28.09
CA LYS A 242 -12.42 -2.44 28.10
C LYS A 242 -11.15 -1.63 28.38
N TYR A 243 -10.48 -1.89 29.49
CA TYR A 243 -9.29 -1.11 29.88
C TYR A 243 -8.10 -1.36 28.96
N GLN A 244 -7.98 -2.56 28.38
CA GLN A 244 -6.95 -2.85 27.38
C GLN A 244 -7.19 -2.06 26.08
N LEU A 245 -8.43 -2.04 25.58
CA LEU A 245 -8.80 -1.26 24.40
C LEU A 245 -8.66 0.24 24.65
N LYS A 246 -9.08 0.72 25.83
CA LYS A 246 -8.89 2.11 26.25
C LYS A 246 -7.42 2.54 26.17
N ASP A 247 -6.53 1.77 26.78
CA ASP A 247 -5.08 2.00 26.73
C ASP A 247 -4.53 1.99 25.30
N TRP A 248 -5.04 1.13 24.43
CA TRP A 248 -4.63 1.11 23.03
C TRP A 248 -5.13 2.33 22.25
N ILE A 249 -6.39 2.74 22.44
CA ILE A 249 -6.96 3.94 21.81
C ILE A 249 -6.19 5.19 22.25
N GLU A 250 -5.94 5.34 23.55
CA GLU A 250 -5.16 6.46 24.11
C GLU A 250 -3.73 6.52 23.54
N LYS A 251 -3.11 5.35 23.27
CA LYS A 251 -1.78 5.28 22.66
C LYS A 251 -1.74 5.65 21.19
N VAL A 252 -2.81 5.39 20.42
CA VAL A 252 -2.94 5.88 19.05
C VAL A 252 -3.30 7.38 19.05
N GLY A 253 -4.09 7.82 20.03
CA GLY A 253 -4.32 9.24 20.33
C GLY A 253 -5.34 9.95 19.43
N TYR A 254 -6.01 9.25 18.51
CA TYR A 254 -6.94 9.86 17.55
C TYR A 254 -8.17 10.52 18.19
N THR A 255 -8.57 10.07 19.38
CA THR A 255 -9.74 10.60 20.11
C THR A 255 -9.47 11.93 20.80
N HIS A 256 -8.19 12.29 21.03
CA HIS A 256 -7.81 13.55 21.67
C HIS A 256 -8.20 14.77 20.82
N GLU A 257 -8.30 14.57 19.50
CA GLU A 257 -8.66 15.60 18.53
C GLU A 257 -10.13 15.54 18.08
N ASN A 258 -10.96 14.79 18.81
CA ASN A 258 -12.37 14.53 18.47
C ASN A 258 -12.56 13.89 17.08
N ARG A 259 -11.68 12.96 16.70
CA ARG A 259 -11.69 12.27 15.39
C ARG A 259 -11.94 10.78 15.59
N THR A 260 -12.51 10.12 14.59
CA THR A 260 -12.49 8.65 14.51
C THR A 260 -11.12 8.17 14.05
N TYR A 261 -10.83 6.88 14.24
CA TYR A 261 -9.60 6.26 13.72
C TYR A 261 -9.46 6.50 12.21
N TRP A 262 -10.54 6.33 11.45
CA TRP A 262 -10.53 6.47 9.99
C TRP A 262 -10.19 7.89 9.54
N LYS A 263 -10.71 8.90 10.24
CA LYS A 263 -10.38 10.30 9.92
C LYS A 263 -8.91 10.60 10.22
N HIS A 264 -8.43 10.14 11.37
CA HIS A 264 -7.02 10.28 11.75
C HIS A 264 -6.09 9.60 10.76
N MET A 265 -6.34 8.33 10.40
CA MET A 265 -5.49 7.62 9.44
C MET A 265 -5.56 8.20 8.04
N ARG A 266 -6.70 8.77 7.62
CA ARG A 266 -6.78 9.49 6.35
C ARG A 266 -5.81 10.68 6.32
N GLU A 267 -5.73 11.44 7.40
CA GLU A 267 -4.79 12.58 7.54
C GLU A 267 -3.33 12.09 7.58
N VAL A 268 -3.04 11.04 8.34
CA VAL A 268 -1.69 10.41 8.36
C VAL A 268 -1.28 9.95 6.95
N ILE A 269 -2.16 9.27 6.21
CA ILE A 269 -1.87 8.85 4.83
C ILE A 269 -1.70 10.06 3.92
N GLY A 270 -2.47 11.14 4.13
CA GLY A 270 -2.29 12.40 3.41
C GLY A 270 -0.88 12.97 3.59
N GLU A 271 -0.39 13.01 4.84
CA GLU A 271 0.99 13.44 5.13
C GLU A 271 2.04 12.53 4.49
N ILE A 272 1.85 11.20 4.52
CA ILE A 272 2.72 10.25 3.82
C ILE A 272 2.77 10.57 2.33
N VAL A 273 1.63 10.84 1.69
CA VAL A 273 1.58 11.20 0.27
C VAL A 273 2.34 12.50 0.02
N CYS A 274 2.11 13.55 0.81
CA CYS A 274 2.81 14.83 0.67
C CYS A 274 4.32 14.67 0.74
N HIS A 275 4.83 13.98 1.76
CA HIS A 275 6.26 13.72 1.93
C HIS A 275 6.87 12.95 0.75
N ASN A 276 6.14 11.98 0.20
CA ASN A 276 6.60 11.22 -0.96
C ASN A 276 6.55 12.04 -2.25
N ILE A 277 5.59 12.93 -2.44
CA ILE A 277 5.53 13.85 -3.60
C ILE A 277 6.73 14.79 -3.57
N GLU A 278 6.96 15.48 -2.45
CA GLU A 278 8.07 16.42 -2.28
C GLU A 278 9.40 15.72 -2.54
N LYS A 279 9.55 14.50 -2.01
CA LYS A 279 10.76 13.71 -2.20
C LYS A 279 10.94 13.20 -3.61
N ALA A 280 9.90 12.69 -4.24
CA ALA A 280 9.92 12.27 -5.64
C ALA A 280 10.36 13.43 -6.54
N TYR A 281 9.86 14.64 -6.28
CA TYR A 281 10.30 15.85 -6.96
C TYR A 281 11.80 16.11 -6.73
N VAL A 282 12.26 16.13 -5.47
CA VAL A 282 13.68 16.37 -5.14
C VAL A 282 14.64 15.31 -5.70
N ILE A 283 14.24 14.05 -5.80
CA ILE A 283 15.08 12.98 -6.38
C ILE A 283 15.38 13.26 -7.86
N GLN A 284 14.45 13.87 -8.58
CA GLN A 284 14.55 14.12 -10.02
C GLN A 284 15.18 15.48 -10.37
N HIS A 285 15.29 16.38 -9.39
CA HIS A 285 15.77 17.74 -9.59
C HIS A 285 17.04 17.97 -8.77
N GLU A 286 18.14 18.31 -9.46
CA GLU A 286 19.44 18.53 -8.81
C GLU A 286 19.42 19.69 -7.80
N ASP A 287 18.50 20.65 -7.95
CA ASP A 287 18.41 21.83 -7.08
C ASP A 287 17.29 21.71 -6.04
N ARG A 288 17.70 21.47 -4.79
CA ARG A 288 16.81 21.33 -3.62
C ARG A 288 16.20 22.65 -3.14
N ASN A 289 16.70 23.79 -3.62
CA ASN A 289 16.26 25.10 -3.14
C ASN A 289 15.00 25.63 -3.84
N ASP A 290 14.62 25.05 -4.99
CA ASP A 290 13.45 25.48 -5.79
C ASP A 290 12.13 24.78 -5.37
N SER A 291 12.18 23.85 -4.40
CA SER A 291 10.98 23.13 -3.94
C SER A 291 10.12 23.92 -2.96
N ASN A 292 10.69 24.87 -2.21
CA ASN A 292 9.99 25.53 -1.09
C ASN A 292 8.88 26.50 -1.51
N ASP A 293 8.91 27.00 -2.75
CA ASP A 293 7.92 27.98 -3.26
C ASP A 293 6.89 27.37 -4.23
N ARG A 294 7.09 26.13 -4.71
CA ARG A 294 6.16 25.46 -5.65
C ARG A 294 5.00 24.81 -4.90
N LYS A 295 3.80 24.85 -5.48
CA LYS A 295 2.65 24.14 -4.90
C LYS A 295 2.84 22.63 -5.05
N LEU A 296 2.50 21.85 -4.03
CA LEU A 296 2.59 20.38 -4.03
C LEU A 296 1.99 19.73 -5.30
N LYS A 297 0.91 20.30 -5.84
CA LYS A 297 0.29 19.84 -7.10
C LYS A 297 1.22 19.97 -8.30
N GLU A 298 1.93 21.08 -8.41
CA GLU A 298 2.87 21.34 -9.50
C GLU A 298 4.09 20.41 -9.39
N GLN A 299 4.50 20.07 -8.17
CA GLN A 299 5.53 19.06 -7.93
C GLN A 299 5.07 17.67 -8.37
N PHE A 300 3.84 17.28 -8.01
CA PHE A 300 3.26 15.98 -8.39
C PHE A 300 3.09 15.83 -9.91
N GLU A 301 2.62 16.87 -10.59
CA GLU A 301 2.49 16.88 -12.06
C GLU A 301 3.83 16.72 -12.79
N GLN A 302 4.96 16.90 -12.11
CA GLN A 302 6.32 16.70 -12.62
C GLN A 302 6.95 15.37 -12.19
N VAL A 303 6.22 14.49 -11.49
CA VAL A 303 6.75 13.19 -11.09
C VAL A 303 6.81 12.24 -12.28
N ASP A 304 8.03 11.83 -12.66
CA ASP A 304 8.30 10.79 -13.64
C ASP A 304 8.90 9.55 -12.95
N LEU A 305 8.11 8.48 -12.92
CA LEU A 305 8.49 7.23 -12.24
C LEU A 305 9.69 6.55 -12.92
N SER A 306 9.85 6.70 -14.23
CA SER A 306 11.00 6.17 -14.98
C SER A 306 12.27 6.95 -14.68
N GLN A 307 12.18 8.28 -14.57
CA GLN A 307 13.31 9.11 -14.15
C GLN A 307 13.74 8.78 -12.71
N ILE A 308 12.79 8.61 -11.79
CA ILE A 308 13.07 8.17 -10.42
C ILE A 308 13.80 6.82 -10.42
N LEU A 309 13.30 5.84 -11.19
CA LEU A 309 13.92 4.53 -11.30
C LEU A 309 15.34 4.62 -11.86
N ASN A 310 15.60 5.48 -12.84
CA ASN A 310 16.94 5.71 -13.38
C ASN A 310 17.88 6.27 -12.32
N VAL A 311 17.47 7.31 -11.58
CA VAL A 311 18.26 7.87 -10.49
C VAL A 311 18.54 6.82 -9.43
N GLN A 312 17.51 6.07 -8.99
CA GLN A 312 17.67 4.97 -8.05
C GLN A 312 18.66 3.95 -8.57
N ASN A 313 18.56 3.57 -9.85
CA ASN A 313 19.46 2.61 -10.46
C ASN A 313 20.92 3.06 -10.48
N GLU A 314 21.16 4.35 -10.70
CA GLU A 314 22.49 4.97 -10.69
C GLU A 314 23.07 5.03 -9.26
N VAL A 315 22.35 5.64 -8.31
CA VAL A 315 22.89 5.87 -6.96
C VAL A 315 23.10 4.60 -6.14
N SER A 316 22.43 3.52 -6.52
CA SER A 316 22.56 2.22 -5.86
C SER A 316 23.47 1.23 -6.59
N GLN A 317 24.16 1.65 -7.66
CA GLN A 317 25.07 0.80 -8.44
C GLN A 317 26.31 0.37 -7.63
N ASP A 318 26.85 1.24 -6.77
CA ASP A 318 27.98 0.90 -5.90
C ASP A 318 27.49 0.02 -4.74
N MET A 319 27.98 -1.22 -4.69
CA MET A 319 27.56 -2.21 -3.69
C MET A 319 28.10 -1.92 -2.27
N GLU A 320 29.11 -1.07 -2.15
CA GLU A 320 29.73 -0.69 -0.87
C GLU A 320 29.22 0.67 -0.38
N ASN A 321 29.22 1.69 -1.25
CA ASN A 321 28.91 3.08 -0.89
C ASN A 321 27.58 3.59 -1.45
N GLY A 322 26.93 2.81 -2.31
CA GLY A 322 25.65 3.17 -2.90
C GLY A 322 24.53 3.17 -1.86
N PHE A 323 23.43 3.81 -2.22
CA PHE A 323 22.25 3.90 -1.36
C PHE A 323 20.97 3.86 -2.17
N ILE A 324 19.86 3.54 -1.53
CA ILE A 324 18.51 3.61 -2.09
C ILE A 324 17.77 4.74 -1.37
N TRP A 325 17.18 5.66 -2.12
CA TRP A 325 16.27 6.64 -1.53
C TRP A 325 15.02 5.92 -1.01
N VAL A 326 14.62 6.20 0.22
CA VAL A 326 13.35 5.67 0.75
C VAL A 326 12.20 6.43 0.08
N LEU A 327 11.38 5.75 -0.70
CA LEU A 327 10.27 6.36 -1.43
C LEU A 327 9.19 5.32 -1.68
N ASN A 328 7.96 5.59 -1.26
CA ASN A 328 6.81 4.74 -1.57
C ASN A 328 6.01 5.39 -2.70
N THR A 329 6.05 4.83 -3.91
CA THR A 329 5.37 5.44 -5.04
C THR A 329 3.92 4.96 -5.16
N CYS A 330 3.58 3.81 -4.57
CA CYS A 330 2.23 3.26 -4.72
C CYS A 330 1.14 4.10 -4.01
N ILE A 331 1.51 4.91 -3.02
CA ILE A 331 0.58 5.88 -2.41
C ILE A 331 0.15 7.00 -3.38
N PHE A 332 0.84 7.18 -4.52
CA PHE A 332 0.45 8.14 -5.57
C PHE A 332 -0.84 7.73 -6.27
N LEU A 333 -1.31 6.49 -6.08
CA LEU A 333 -2.65 6.05 -6.46
C LEU A 333 -3.74 7.04 -6.02
N ILE A 334 -3.60 7.66 -4.84
CA ILE A 334 -4.59 8.61 -4.30
C ILE A 334 -4.62 9.90 -5.14
N PRO A 335 -3.51 10.65 -5.29
CA PRO A 335 -3.51 11.88 -6.09
C PRO A 335 -3.67 11.64 -7.60
N ASP A 336 -3.26 10.49 -8.13
CA ASP A 336 -3.54 10.09 -9.52
C ASP A 336 -5.04 9.91 -9.78
N TYR A 337 -5.78 9.34 -8.83
CA TYR A 337 -7.23 9.28 -8.93
C TYR A 337 -7.85 10.68 -8.83
N ASN A 338 -7.50 11.42 -7.78
CA ASN A 338 -7.92 12.81 -7.60
C ASN A 338 -7.05 13.52 -6.56
N PHE A 339 -6.20 14.44 -7.02
CA PHE A 339 -5.32 15.24 -6.17
C PHE A 339 -6.05 15.97 -5.01
N ARG A 340 -7.35 16.29 -5.14
CA ARG A 340 -8.09 16.96 -4.06
C ARG A 340 -8.32 16.07 -2.83
N LEU A 341 -8.07 14.76 -2.93
CA LEU A 341 -8.23 13.85 -1.80
C LEU A 341 -7.14 14.00 -0.73
N ILE A 342 -6.00 14.60 -1.09
CA ILE A 342 -4.88 14.89 -0.19
C ILE A 342 -4.76 16.37 0.20
N ALA A 343 -5.70 17.21 -0.27
CA ALA A 343 -5.66 18.68 -0.14
C ALA A 343 -6.48 19.21 1.02
#